data_AF-A0A3P1UR63-F1
#
_entry.id   AF-A0A3P1UR63-F1
#
_cell.length_a   1.000
_cell.length_b   1.000
_cell.length_c   1.000
_cell.angle_alpha   90.00
_cell.angle_beta   90.00
_cell.angle_gamma   90.00
#
_symmetry.space_group_name_H-M   'P 1'
#
loop_
_entity.id
_entity.type
_entity.pdbx_description
1 polymer ?
#
loop_
_entity_poly.entity_id
_entity_poly.type
_entity_poly.pdbx_seq_one_letter_code
_entity_poly.pdbx_strand_id
1 'polypeptide(L)'
;MTEGFIKEFETVSLILKSDCESRGVDGFCLAWIKLERQLRKLAANLVYQASAVRYSDQARLRKALYDNTGLSHETFMGAIHYLSGKSVKDLMGEPYRPLKKAVDASYVIRQKIFHGQQTGKSLGRDALIERINDVREWCGMLSGASIEHFGYDGFSGTTSLFKTNKPELIAAVDKALHRKGWGEYIKTFQR
;
A
#
# COMPACT_ATOMS: atom_id res chain seq x y z
N MET A 1 11.47 7.04 -10.53
CA MET A 1 10.09 6.55 -10.29
C MET A 1 9.86 5.31 -11.13
N THR A 2 9.12 4.32 -10.64
CA THR A 2 8.88 3.06 -11.37
C THR A 2 7.84 3.25 -12.49
N GLU A 3 7.91 2.43 -13.53
CA GLU A 3 6.93 2.45 -14.63
C GLU A 3 5.51 2.14 -14.13
N GLY A 4 5.39 1.18 -13.20
CA GLY A 4 4.11 0.82 -12.59
C GLY A 4 3.46 1.98 -11.85
N PHE A 5 4.22 2.73 -11.06
CA PHE A 5 3.73 3.94 -10.39
C PHE A 5 3.25 5.00 -11.40
N ILE A 6 4.06 5.26 -12.44
CA ILE A 6 3.75 6.30 -13.46
C ILE A 6 2.41 5.96 -14.13
N LYS A 7 2.25 4.73 -14.62
CA LYS A 7 1.02 4.26 -15.26
C LYS A 7 -0.17 4.31 -14.29
N GLU A 8 0.03 3.90 -13.04
CA GLU A 8 -1.05 3.88 -12.05
C GLU A 8 -1.57 5.30 -11.78
N PHE A 9 -0.70 6.30 -11.63
CA PHE A 9 -1.07 7.69 -11.30
C PHE A 9 -1.38 8.60 -12.49
N GLU A 10 -1.25 8.11 -13.72
CA GLU A 10 -1.71 8.82 -14.92
C GLU A 10 -3.21 9.15 -14.83
N THR A 11 -4.03 8.20 -14.38
CA THR A 11 -5.48 8.38 -14.17
C THR A 11 -5.82 9.51 -13.20
N VAL A 12 -5.07 9.65 -12.11
CA VAL A 12 -5.24 10.78 -11.16
C VAL A 12 -4.88 12.10 -11.85
N SER A 13 -3.83 12.10 -12.67
CA SER A 13 -3.40 13.29 -13.42
C SER A 13 -4.45 13.71 -14.46
N LEU A 14 -5.13 12.76 -15.10
CA LEU A 14 -6.24 13.03 -16.02
C LEU A 14 -7.43 13.69 -15.31
N ILE A 15 -7.82 13.17 -14.14
CA ILE A 15 -8.91 13.78 -13.33
C ILE A 15 -8.56 15.22 -12.96
N LEU A 16 -7.34 15.46 -12.47
CA LEU A 16 -6.91 16.79 -12.04
C LEU A 16 -6.84 17.81 -13.19
N LYS A 17 -6.63 17.35 -14.42
CA LYS A 17 -6.64 18.18 -15.63
C LYS A 17 -8.05 18.43 -16.20
N SER A 18 -9.07 17.72 -15.72
CA SER A 18 -10.45 17.92 -16.18
C SER A 18 -11.03 19.24 -15.67
N ASP A 19 -12.08 19.74 -16.33
CA ASP A 19 -12.82 20.93 -15.90
C ASP A 19 -13.93 20.62 -14.87
N CYS A 20 -14.02 19.37 -14.39
CA CYS A 20 -15.02 18.97 -13.42
C CYS A 20 -14.80 19.68 -12.07
N GLU A 21 -15.87 20.24 -11.49
CA GLU A 21 -15.78 20.91 -10.18
C GLU A 21 -15.32 19.97 -9.06
N SER A 22 -15.70 18.69 -9.16
CA SER A 22 -15.38 17.62 -8.22
C SER A 22 -13.95 17.08 -8.32
N ARG A 23 -13.15 17.50 -9.31
CA ARG A 23 -11.82 16.92 -9.60
C ARG A 23 -10.88 16.80 -8.41
N GLY A 24 -10.97 17.72 -7.44
CA GLY A 24 -10.17 17.65 -6.21
C GLY A 24 -10.60 16.48 -5.30
N VAL A 25 -11.91 16.27 -5.14
CA VAL A 25 -12.46 15.14 -4.40
C VAL A 25 -12.17 13.84 -5.16
N ASP A 26 -12.53 13.77 -6.44
CA ASP A 26 -12.37 12.55 -7.25
C ASP A 26 -10.90 12.11 -7.34
N GLY A 27 -10.00 13.07 -7.55
CA GLY A 27 -8.56 12.83 -7.58
C GLY A 27 -8.03 12.34 -6.23
N PHE A 28 -8.53 12.90 -5.13
CA PHE A 28 -8.16 12.48 -3.77
C PHE A 28 -8.65 11.05 -3.48
N CYS A 29 -9.92 10.77 -3.78
CA CYS A 29 -10.50 9.44 -3.64
C CYS A 29 -9.65 8.40 -4.35
N LEU A 30 -9.31 8.66 -5.62
CA LEU A 30 -8.55 7.75 -6.45
C LEU A 30 -7.09 7.60 -5.97
N ALA A 31 -6.43 8.69 -5.58
CA ALA A 31 -5.07 8.64 -5.03
C ALA A 31 -5.02 7.82 -3.73
N TRP A 32 -5.99 7.99 -2.84
CA TRP A 32 -6.06 7.23 -1.59
C TRP A 32 -6.28 5.73 -1.83
N ILE A 33 -7.22 5.38 -2.73
CA ILE A 33 -7.44 3.98 -3.13
C ILE A 33 -6.14 3.35 -3.67
N LYS A 34 -5.35 4.10 -4.44
CA LYS A 34 -4.06 3.63 -4.98
C LYS A 34 -3.03 3.38 -3.88
N LEU A 35 -2.95 4.24 -2.86
CA LEU A 35 -2.09 4.02 -1.69
C LEU A 35 -2.48 2.74 -0.95
N GLU A 36 -3.75 2.56 -0.62
CA GLU A 36 -4.23 1.35 0.08
C GLU A 36 -3.99 0.09 -0.76
N ARG A 37 -4.19 0.19 -2.08
CA ARG A 37 -3.91 -0.90 -3.02
C ARG A 37 -2.43 -1.25 -3.07
N GLN A 38 -1.53 -0.26 -3.09
CA GLN A 38 -0.08 -0.49 -3.10
C GLN A 38 0.34 -1.29 -1.87
N LEU A 39 -0.04 -0.82 -0.67
CA LEU A 39 0.29 -1.47 0.60
C LEU A 39 -0.25 -2.90 0.67
N ARG A 40 -1.50 -3.11 0.22
CA ARG A 40 -2.12 -4.45 0.15
C ARG A 40 -1.39 -5.38 -0.81
N LYS A 41 -1.02 -4.89 -2.00
CA LYS A 41 -0.28 -5.68 -3.00
C LYS A 41 1.12 -6.03 -2.51
N LEU A 42 1.83 -5.10 -1.85
CA LEU A 42 3.12 -5.36 -1.23
C LEU A 42 3.02 -6.41 -0.13
N ALA A 43 2.11 -6.26 0.83
CA ALA A 43 1.92 -7.23 1.90
C ALA A 43 1.56 -8.63 1.36
N ALA A 44 0.66 -8.70 0.37
CA ALA A 44 0.29 -9.96 -0.28
C ALA A 44 1.47 -10.60 -1.02
N ASN A 45 2.28 -9.81 -1.73
CA ASN A 45 3.49 -10.30 -2.40
C ASN A 45 4.51 -10.84 -1.41
N LEU A 46 4.70 -10.16 -0.28
CA LEU A 46 5.60 -10.60 0.79
C LEU A 46 5.17 -11.94 1.39
N VAL A 47 3.88 -12.12 1.71
CA VAL A 47 3.37 -13.44 2.15
C VAL A 47 3.63 -14.49 1.08
N TYR A 48 3.45 -14.14 -0.19
CA TYR A 48 3.69 -15.05 -1.30
C TYR A 48 5.16 -15.44 -1.46
N GLN A 49 6.12 -14.73 -0.86
CA GLN A 49 7.53 -15.12 -0.91
C GLN A 49 7.85 -16.34 -0.06
N ALA A 50 7.04 -16.65 0.97
CA ALA A 50 7.25 -17.78 1.87
C ALA A 50 7.46 -19.10 1.11
N SER A 51 8.50 -19.87 1.42
CA SER A 51 8.84 -21.12 0.72
C SER A 51 7.69 -22.15 0.75
N ALA A 52 6.88 -22.12 1.81
CA ALA A 52 5.71 -22.98 1.97
C ALA A 52 4.53 -22.62 1.04
N VAL A 53 4.49 -21.40 0.48
CA VAL A 53 3.42 -20.95 -0.43
C VAL A 53 3.74 -21.38 -1.87
N ARG A 54 2.82 -22.11 -2.48
CA ARG A 54 2.90 -22.63 -3.85
C ARG A 54 1.90 -21.94 -4.77
N TYR A 55 2.04 -22.18 -6.07
CA TYR A 55 1.09 -21.69 -7.07
C TYR A 55 -0.36 -22.13 -6.79
N SER A 56 -0.55 -23.37 -6.35
CA SER A 56 -1.86 -23.92 -5.98
C SER A 56 -2.53 -23.20 -4.79
N ASP A 57 -1.76 -22.45 -3.99
CA ASP A 57 -2.28 -21.71 -2.84
C ASP A 57 -2.86 -20.34 -3.18
N GLN A 58 -2.73 -19.86 -4.43
CA GLN A 58 -3.17 -18.50 -4.81
C GLN A 58 -4.64 -18.23 -4.47
N ALA A 59 -5.54 -19.17 -4.77
CA ALA A 59 -6.96 -19.02 -4.47
C ALA A 59 -7.21 -18.94 -2.96
N ARG A 60 -6.55 -19.81 -2.18
CA ARG A 60 -6.64 -19.82 -0.70
C ARG A 60 -6.13 -18.52 -0.10
N LEU A 61 -5.01 -17.99 -0.61
CA LEU A 61 -4.42 -16.75 -0.14
C LEU A 61 -5.32 -15.55 -0.46
N ARG A 62 -5.88 -15.46 -1.68
CA ARG A 62 -6.85 -14.42 -2.03
C ARG A 62 -8.07 -14.45 -1.11
N LYS A 63 -8.61 -15.64 -0.86
CA LYS A 63 -9.75 -15.80 0.05
C LYS A 63 -9.40 -15.32 1.45
N ALA A 64 -8.25 -15.71 1.99
CA ALA A 64 -7.85 -15.34 3.34
C ALA A 64 -7.59 -13.82 3.49
N LEU A 65 -7.07 -13.14 2.46
CA LEU A 65 -6.99 -11.67 2.43
C LEU A 65 -8.36 -11.01 2.36
N TYR A 66 -9.29 -11.59 1.59
CA TYR A 66 -10.64 -11.07 1.42
C TYR A 66 -11.46 -11.18 2.72
N ASP A 67 -11.34 -12.30 3.44
CA ASP A 67 -12.06 -12.54 4.69
C ASP A 67 -11.53 -11.67 5.85
N ASN A 68 -10.35 -11.04 5.71
CA ASN A 68 -9.76 -10.18 6.73
C ASN A 68 -10.29 -8.74 6.61
N THR A 69 -11.30 -8.41 7.42
CA THR A 69 -12.04 -7.13 7.36
C THR A 69 -11.43 -6.02 8.21
N GLY A 70 -10.46 -6.33 9.10
CA GLY A 70 -9.84 -5.38 10.03
C GLY A 70 -8.60 -4.65 9.48
N LEU A 71 -8.44 -4.62 8.15
CA LEU A 71 -7.22 -4.14 7.51
C LEU A 71 -7.22 -2.62 7.30
N SER A 72 -6.18 -1.96 7.79
CA SER A 72 -5.90 -0.54 7.56
C SER A 72 -4.53 -0.36 6.91
N HIS A 73 -4.21 0.85 6.43
CA HIS A 73 -2.87 1.18 5.93
C HIS A 73 -1.78 0.89 6.97
N GLU A 74 -2.01 1.19 8.25
CA GLU A 74 -1.12 0.84 9.37
C GLU A 74 -0.92 -0.67 9.50
N THR A 75 -2.00 -1.45 9.39
CA THR A 75 -1.93 -2.92 9.44
C THR A 75 -1.03 -3.47 8.34
N PHE A 76 -1.15 -2.94 7.12
CA PHE A 76 -0.29 -3.35 6.01
C PHE A 76 1.17 -2.91 6.19
N MET A 77 1.43 -1.70 6.70
CA MET A 77 2.80 -1.25 7.00
C MET A 77 3.45 -2.14 8.09
N GLY A 78 2.67 -2.50 9.11
CA GLY A 78 3.09 -3.47 10.13
C GLY A 78 3.39 -4.85 9.54
N ALA A 79 2.56 -5.33 8.61
CA ALA A 79 2.79 -6.59 7.92
C ALA A 79 4.05 -6.56 7.05
N ILE A 80 4.28 -5.47 6.30
CA ILE A 80 5.50 -5.27 5.51
C ILE A 80 6.73 -5.34 6.41
N HIS A 81 6.70 -4.63 7.55
CA HIS A 81 7.79 -4.66 8.53
C HIS A 81 8.03 -6.08 9.06
N TYR A 82 6.98 -6.75 9.53
CA TYR A 82 7.11 -8.08 10.11
C TYR A 82 7.65 -9.12 9.13
N LEU A 83 7.12 -9.12 7.90
CA LEU A 83 7.47 -10.12 6.88
C LEU A 83 8.86 -9.89 6.29
N SER A 84 9.23 -8.64 6.02
CA SER A 84 10.49 -8.31 5.34
C SER A 84 11.64 -7.99 6.30
N GLY A 85 11.34 -7.73 7.58
CA GLY A 85 12.32 -7.17 8.52
C GLY A 85 12.68 -5.70 8.26
N LYS A 86 12.02 -5.02 7.31
CA LYS A 86 12.21 -3.60 6.99
C LYS A 86 10.93 -2.82 7.17
N SER A 87 10.93 -1.82 8.05
CA SER A 87 9.78 -0.94 8.19
C SER A 87 9.68 0.01 6.99
N VAL A 88 8.49 0.57 6.75
CA VAL A 88 8.32 1.59 5.70
C VAL A 88 9.21 2.82 5.94
N LYS A 89 9.50 3.13 7.21
CA LYS A 89 10.48 4.14 7.58
C LYS A 89 11.88 3.79 7.08
N ASP A 90 12.31 2.55 7.26
CA ASP A 90 13.64 2.10 6.80
C ASP A 90 13.73 2.10 5.27
N LEU A 91 12.62 1.79 4.58
CA LEU A 91 12.55 1.82 3.12
C LEU A 91 12.60 3.24 2.55
N MET A 92 11.86 4.17 3.14
CA MET A 92 11.72 5.53 2.60
C MET A 92 12.82 6.48 3.05
N GLY A 93 13.47 6.23 4.20
CA GLY A 93 14.51 7.09 4.76
C GLY A 93 13.96 8.44 5.26
N GLU A 94 14.75 9.51 5.07
CA GLU A 94 14.47 10.85 5.60
C GLU A 94 13.08 11.40 5.25
N PRO A 95 12.55 11.26 4.02
CA PRO A 95 11.22 11.74 3.66
C PRO A 95 10.05 11.08 4.42
N TYR A 96 10.29 9.96 5.11
CA TYR A 96 9.24 9.21 5.80
C TYR A 96 8.45 10.06 6.78
N ARG A 97 9.12 10.81 7.67
CA ARG A 97 8.44 11.55 8.75
C ARG A 97 7.45 12.61 8.24
N PRO A 98 7.87 13.55 7.36
CA PRO A 98 6.94 14.56 6.84
C PRO A 98 5.80 13.92 6.02
N LEU A 99 6.11 12.95 5.17
CA LEU A 99 5.10 12.30 4.33
C LEU A 99 4.11 11.45 5.16
N LYS A 100 4.59 10.78 6.22
CA LYS A 100 3.73 10.03 7.13
C LYS A 100 2.70 10.93 7.79
N LYS A 101 3.12 12.11 8.27
CA LYS A 101 2.22 13.10 8.86
C LYS A 101 1.15 13.56 7.85
N ALA A 102 1.53 13.73 6.58
CA ALA A 102 0.61 14.10 5.52
C ALA A 102 -0.38 12.97 5.14
N VAL A 103 0.08 11.72 5.09
CA VAL A 103 -0.77 10.53 4.88
C VAL A 103 -1.76 10.35 6.03
N ASP A 104 -1.33 10.56 7.27
CA ASP A 104 -2.21 10.47 8.45
C ASP A 104 -3.28 11.57 8.44
N ALA A 105 -2.89 12.79 8.05
CA ALA A 105 -3.85 13.87 7.84
C ALA A 105 -4.85 13.53 6.72
N SER A 106 -4.38 12.88 5.65
CA SER A 106 -5.21 12.42 4.54
C SER A 106 -6.17 11.31 4.94
N TYR A 107 -5.79 10.42 5.87
CA TYR A 107 -6.70 9.41 6.41
C TYR A 107 -7.95 10.03 7.04
N VAL A 108 -7.79 11.10 7.83
CA VAL A 108 -8.94 11.84 8.42
C VAL A 108 -9.83 12.44 7.32
N ILE A 109 -9.23 12.95 6.25
CA ILE A 109 -9.98 13.49 5.10
C ILE A 109 -10.77 12.39 4.40
N ARG A 110 -10.17 11.21 4.22
CA ARG A 110 -10.84 10.03 3.67
C ARG A 110 -12.03 9.60 4.54
N GLN A 111 -11.93 9.66 5.86
CA GLN A 111 -13.08 9.37 6.72
C GLN A 111 -14.23 10.35 6.50
N LYS A 112 -13.94 11.63 6.31
CA LYS A 112 -14.96 12.63 5.94
C LYS A 112 -15.57 12.38 4.56
N ILE A 113 -14.74 12.17 3.54
CA ILE A 113 -15.21 12.08 2.14
C ILE A 113 -15.95 10.77 1.89
N PHE A 114 -15.42 9.62 2.35
CA PHE A 114 -16.05 8.33 2.06
C PHE A 114 -17.21 8.00 2.99
N HIS A 115 -17.20 8.51 4.22
CA HIS A 115 -18.16 8.10 5.25
C HIS A 115 -18.98 9.25 5.85
N GLY A 116 -18.83 10.48 5.33
CA GLY A 116 -19.59 11.64 5.82
C GLY A 116 -19.27 12.07 7.25
N GLN A 117 -18.15 11.60 7.83
CA GLN A 117 -17.82 11.89 9.23
C GLN A 117 -17.50 13.38 9.42
N GLN A 118 -18.02 13.95 10.53
CA GLN A 118 -17.71 15.33 10.93
C GLN A 118 -16.28 15.38 11.48
N THR A 119 -15.36 15.97 10.71
CA THR A 119 -13.94 16.09 11.09
C THR A 119 -13.53 17.51 11.50
N GLY A 120 -14.47 18.44 11.56
CA GLY A 120 -14.22 19.86 11.88
C GLY A 120 -13.42 20.62 10.82
N LYS A 121 -13.10 20.01 9.67
CA LYS A 121 -12.30 20.60 8.59
C LYS A 121 -13.16 20.98 7.39
N SER A 122 -13.08 22.23 6.92
CA SER A 122 -13.53 22.62 5.59
C SER A 122 -12.47 22.23 4.57
N LEU A 123 -12.85 21.50 3.52
CA LEU A 123 -11.91 20.99 2.52
C LEU A 123 -12.06 21.80 1.23
N GLY A 124 -11.11 22.71 1.00
CA GLY A 124 -10.97 23.39 -0.27
C GLY A 124 -10.34 22.49 -1.33
N ARG A 125 -10.58 22.81 -2.60
CA ARG A 125 -10.00 22.08 -3.74
C ARG A 125 -8.47 22.07 -3.69
N ASP A 126 -7.84 23.21 -3.43
CA ASP A 126 -6.38 23.32 -3.41
C ASP A 126 -5.76 22.49 -2.29
N ALA A 127 -6.38 22.49 -1.12
CA ALA A 127 -5.98 21.62 -0.02
C ALA A 127 -6.08 20.12 -0.39
N LEU A 128 -7.09 19.70 -1.17
CA LEU A 128 -7.17 18.33 -1.67
C LEU A 128 -6.08 18.02 -2.69
N ILE A 129 -5.75 18.97 -3.56
CA ILE A 129 -4.66 18.82 -4.55
C ILE A 129 -3.31 18.66 -3.85
N GLU A 130 -3.02 19.44 -2.81
CA GLU A 130 -1.82 19.26 -1.99
C GLU A 130 -1.76 17.85 -1.38
N ARG A 131 -2.88 17.36 -0.83
CA ARG A 131 -2.95 16.00 -0.25
C ARG A 131 -2.76 14.91 -1.31
N ILE A 132 -3.28 15.12 -2.51
CA ILE A 132 -3.02 14.22 -3.63
C ILE A 132 -1.52 14.15 -3.93
N ASN A 133 -0.83 15.29 -3.94
CA ASN A 133 0.61 15.33 -4.19
C ASN A 133 1.40 14.63 -3.08
N ASP A 134 1.04 14.83 -1.80
CA ASP A 134 1.64 14.12 -0.68
C ASP A 134 1.48 12.59 -0.82
N VAL A 135 0.26 12.13 -1.16
CA VAL A 135 -0.03 10.70 -1.37
C VAL A 135 0.72 10.14 -2.58
N ARG A 136 0.83 10.92 -3.66
CA ARG A 136 1.60 10.55 -4.86
C ARG A 136 3.08 10.40 -4.54
N GLU A 137 3.65 11.34 -3.80
CA GLU A 137 5.05 11.31 -3.40
C GLU A 137 5.33 10.09 -2.51
N TRP A 138 4.48 9.85 -1.50
CA TRP A 138 4.54 8.65 -0.68
C TRP A 138 4.56 7.37 -1.53
N CYS A 139 3.60 7.23 -2.44
CA CYS A 139 3.49 6.05 -3.30
C CYS A 139 4.69 5.89 -4.21
N GLY A 140 5.21 6.99 -4.78
CA GLY A 140 6.36 6.98 -5.67
C GLY A 140 7.65 6.57 -4.95
N MET A 141 7.89 7.13 -3.76
CA MET A 141 9.02 6.80 -2.90
C MET A 141 8.98 5.34 -2.45
N LEU A 142 7.83 4.90 -1.93
CA LEU A 142 7.66 3.52 -1.49
C LEU A 142 7.78 2.55 -2.67
N SER A 143 7.30 2.93 -3.86
CA SER A 143 7.40 2.09 -5.07
C SER A 143 8.85 1.87 -5.48
N GLY A 144 9.67 2.93 -5.48
CA GLY A 144 11.10 2.87 -5.75
C GLY A 144 11.86 2.01 -4.73
N ALA A 145 11.62 2.23 -3.43
CA ALA A 145 12.27 1.45 -2.40
C ALA A 145 11.83 -0.04 -2.41
N SER A 146 10.56 -0.30 -2.69
CA SER A 146 10.02 -1.68 -2.71
C SER A 146 10.51 -2.47 -3.92
N ILE A 147 10.67 -1.86 -5.09
CA ILE A 147 11.26 -2.58 -6.24
C ILE A 147 12.72 -2.97 -5.93
N GLU A 148 13.49 -2.06 -5.33
CA GLU A 148 14.88 -2.31 -4.95
C GLU A 148 14.99 -3.42 -3.91
N HIS A 149 14.22 -3.36 -2.82
CA HIS A 149 14.32 -4.32 -1.73
C HIS A 149 13.57 -5.62 -2.00
N PHE A 150 12.37 -5.55 -2.57
CA PHE A 150 11.48 -6.71 -2.68
C PHE A 150 11.43 -7.31 -4.09
N GLY A 151 11.87 -6.56 -5.11
CA GLY A 151 11.65 -6.94 -6.51
C GLY A 151 10.21 -6.69 -6.96
N TYR A 152 9.44 -5.93 -6.17
CA TYR A 152 8.08 -5.56 -6.51
C TYR A 152 7.71 -4.17 -6.00
N ASP A 153 7.07 -3.38 -6.85
CA ASP A 153 6.84 -1.94 -6.66
C ASP A 153 5.44 -1.62 -6.07
N GLY A 154 4.60 -2.65 -5.90
CA GLY A 154 3.22 -2.56 -5.43
C GLY A 154 2.19 -2.15 -6.50
N PHE A 155 2.61 -1.86 -7.74
CA PHE A 155 1.72 -1.38 -8.81
C PHE A 155 1.77 -2.28 -10.04
N SER A 156 2.97 -2.62 -10.50
CA SER A 156 3.22 -3.39 -11.71
C SER A 156 2.49 -4.73 -11.71
N GLY A 157 2.21 -5.22 -12.92
CA GLY A 157 1.59 -6.52 -13.16
C GLY A 157 0.11 -6.62 -12.75
N THR A 158 -0.55 -7.65 -13.28
CA THR A 158 -1.96 -7.95 -13.04
C THR A 158 -2.21 -8.59 -11.67
N THR A 159 -1.18 -9.17 -11.06
CA THR A 159 -1.24 -9.86 -9.76
C THR A 159 -0.01 -9.52 -8.91
N SER A 160 -0.17 -9.53 -7.58
CA SER A 160 0.95 -9.45 -6.63
C SER A 160 1.42 -10.84 -6.14
N LEU A 161 0.74 -11.91 -6.55
CA LEU A 161 1.01 -13.28 -6.08
C LEU A 161 1.99 -14.00 -7.01
N PHE A 162 3.27 -13.60 -6.93
CA PHE A 162 4.37 -14.21 -7.69
C PHE A 162 5.65 -14.16 -6.86
N LYS A 163 6.61 -15.05 -7.17
CA LYS A 163 7.92 -15.10 -6.50
C LYS A 163 8.87 -14.11 -7.14
N THR A 164 9.62 -13.35 -6.34
CA THR A 164 10.66 -12.44 -6.82
C THR A 164 12.06 -13.08 -6.81
N ASN A 165 12.16 -14.32 -6.32
CA ASN A 165 13.40 -15.12 -6.27
C ASN A 165 14.57 -14.43 -5.56
N LYS A 166 14.27 -13.65 -4.52
CA LYS A 166 15.26 -13.00 -3.66
C LYS A 166 15.52 -13.83 -2.40
N PRO A 167 16.66 -14.54 -2.28
CA PRO A 167 16.90 -15.48 -1.18
C PRO A 167 16.81 -14.85 0.21
N GLU A 168 17.34 -13.64 0.38
CA GLU A 168 17.31 -12.88 1.62
C GLU A 168 15.89 -12.52 2.06
N LEU A 169 15.03 -12.20 1.10
CA LEU A 169 13.62 -11.89 1.35
C LEU A 169 12.84 -13.15 1.73
N ILE A 170 13.07 -14.26 1.02
CA ILE A 170 12.45 -15.55 1.31
C ILE A 170 12.83 -15.99 2.72
N ALA A 171 14.11 -15.91 3.09
CA ALA A 171 14.59 -16.26 4.42
C ALA A 171 13.95 -15.38 5.52
N ALA A 172 13.82 -14.07 5.30
CA ALA A 172 13.15 -13.17 6.23
C ALA A 172 11.66 -13.54 6.43
N VAL A 173 10.95 -13.80 5.33
CA VAL A 173 9.53 -14.17 5.35
C VAL A 173 9.31 -15.52 6.02
N ASP A 174 10.13 -16.53 5.69
CA ASP A 174 10.04 -17.85 6.30
C ASP A 174 10.30 -17.80 7.81
N LYS A 175 11.31 -17.01 8.23
CA LYS A 175 11.58 -16.76 9.64
C LYS A 175 10.38 -16.11 10.34
N ALA A 176 9.76 -15.11 9.71
CA ALA A 176 8.58 -14.44 10.25
C ALA A 176 7.39 -15.40 10.39
N LEU A 177 7.17 -16.25 9.39
CA LEU A 177 6.00 -17.12 9.35
C LEU A 177 6.20 -18.49 10.02
N HIS A 178 7.42 -18.85 10.43
CA HIS A 178 7.75 -20.18 10.92
C HIS A 178 6.81 -20.69 12.04
N ARG A 179 6.39 -19.81 12.97
CA ARG A 179 5.60 -20.25 14.15
C ARG A 179 4.14 -20.50 13.83
N LYS A 180 3.49 -19.57 13.12
CA LYS A 180 2.03 -19.60 12.87
C LYS A 180 1.68 -20.19 11.50
N GLY A 181 2.64 -20.23 10.58
CA GLY A 181 2.38 -20.46 9.16
C GLY A 181 1.69 -19.26 8.51
N TRP A 182 1.74 -19.22 7.17
CA TRP A 182 1.18 -18.11 6.41
C TRP A 182 -0.35 -18.01 6.54
N GLY A 183 -1.04 -19.15 6.66
CA GLY A 183 -2.50 -19.23 6.65
C GLY A 183 -3.15 -18.62 7.90
N GLU A 184 -2.55 -18.80 9.07
CA GLU A 184 -3.04 -18.16 10.29
C GLU A 184 -2.56 -16.70 10.40
N TYR A 185 -1.35 -16.42 9.94
CA TYR A 185 -0.83 -15.06 9.95
C TYR A 185 -1.69 -14.09 9.13
N ILE A 186 -2.10 -14.47 7.92
CA ILE A 186 -2.83 -13.57 7.01
C ILE A 186 -4.22 -13.16 7.53
N LYS A 187 -4.81 -13.95 8.44
CA LYS A 187 -6.10 -13.66 9.07
C LYS A 187 -6.02 -12.50 10.07
N THR A 188 -4.83 -12.21 10.57
CA THR A 188 -4.64 -11.20 11.62
C THR A 188 -3.69 -10.08 11.20
N PHE A 189 -2.67 -10.40 10.38
CA PHE A 189 -1.47 -9.57 10.20
C PHE A 189 -0.86 -9.11 11.52
N GLN A 190 -1.00 -9.95 12.55
CA GLN A 190 -0.45 -9.73 13.88
C GLN A 190 0.59 -10.80 14.18
N ARG A 191 1.59 -10.40 14.98
CA ARG A 191 2.68 -11.27 15.44
C ARG A 191 2.16 -12.47 16.21
#